data_AF-A0A7R9TQ59-F1
#
_entry.id   AF-A0A7R9TQ59-F1
#
_cell.length_a   1.000
_cell.length_b   1.000
_cell.length_c   1.000
_cell.angle_alpha   90.00
_cell.angle_beta   90.00
_cell.angle_gamma   90.00
#
_symmetry.space_group_name_H-M   'P 1'
#
loop_
_entity.id
_entity.type
_entity.pdbx_description
1 polymer ?
#
loop_
_entity_poly.entity_id
_entity_poly.type
_entity_poly.pdbx_seq_one_letter_code
_entity_poly.pdbx_strand_id
1 'polypeptide(L)'
;ASSLFGLLNEWGPLLVTTASFDTDEYVASGVATPTSNPHSWVNVATVCAFDSPPPMGFSFCTAEGPSAGLTSCGPWSDSTVAAGAREAFGSFFSDAFPEWRNRRFYLAGESYAGMYVPLFAEQIMDNPIPDVTLNGWAVGD
;
A
#
# COMPACT_ATOMS: atom_id res chain seq x y z
N ALA A 1 -2.59 -7.02 -6.82
CA ALA A 1 -2.15 -5.87 -7.65
C ALA A 1 -1.34 -4.93 -6.77
N SER A 2 -0.50 -4.06 -7.35
CA SER A 2 0.21 -3.03 -6.57
C SER A 2 -0.75 -1.96 -6.06
N SER A 3 -0.55 -1.50 -4.82
CA SER A 3 -1.31 -0.41 -4.22
C SER A 3 -0.98 0.96 -4.84
N LEU A 4 0.06 1.04 -5.68
CA LEU A 4 0.33 2.22 -6.51
C LEU A 4 -0.75 2.47 -7.55
N PHE A 5 -1.53 1.44 -7.91
CA PHE A 5 -2.70 1.63 -8.76
C PHE A 5 -3.65 2.64 -8.12
N GLY A 6 -4.08 2.42 -6.88
CA GLY A 6 -4.96 3.35 -6.17
C GLY A 6 -4.32 4.70 -5.88
N LEU A 7 -3.01 4.72 -5.59
CA LEU A 7 -2.28 5.98 -5.40
C LEU A 7 -2.27 6.85 -6.67
N LEU A 8 -2.16 6.25 -7.86
CA LEU A 8 -1.94 6.99 -9.11
C LEU A 8 -3.17 7.02 -10.04
N ASN A 9 -4.26 6.31 -9.71
CA ASN A 9 -5.45 6.25 -10.55
C ASN A 9 -6.75 6.51 -9.79
N GLU A 10 -6.73 6.53 -8.46
CA GLU A 10 -7.97 6.59 -7.67
C GLU A 10 -7.92 7.71 -6.62
N TRP A 11 -7.30 7.46 -5.48
CA TRP A 11 -7.44 8.29 -4.28
C TRP A 11 -6.21 9.16 -3.98
N GLY A 12 -5.08 8.94 -4.63
CA GLY A 12 -3.86 9.71 -4.36
C GLY A 12 -3.87 11.12 -4.94
N PRO A 13 -2.86 11.96 -4.58
CA PRO A 13 -2.84 13.38 -4.91
C PRO A 13 -2.59 13.66 -6.39
N LEU A 14 -2.03 12.69 -7.11
CA LEU A 14 -1.67 12.79 -8.52
C LEU A 14 -2.29 11.62 -9.28
N LEU A 15 -2.83 11.90 -10.46
CA LEU A 15 -3.40 10.91 -11.37
C LEU A 15 -2.51 10.78 -12.61
N VAL A 16 -2.26 9.54 -13.02
CA VAL A 16 -1.64 9.18 -14.29
C VAL A 16 -2.75 8.68 -15.21
N THR A 17 -3.22 9.55 -16.09
CA THR A 17 -4.32 9.25 -17.03
C THR A 17 -3.79 9.21 -18.47
N THR A 18 -4.67 8.99 -19.45
CA THR A 18 -4.30 9.10 -20.88
C THR A 18 -3.69 10.47 -21.22
N ALA A 19 -4.18 11.55 -20.58
CA ALA A 19 -3.63 12.89 -20.77
C ALA A 19 -2.18 13.03 -20.26
N SER A 20 -1.75 12.21 -19.30
CA SER A 20 -0.38 12.21 -18.78
C SER A 20 0.65 11.76 -19.82
N PHE A 21 0.20 11.07 -20.87
CA PHE A 21 1.04 10.61 -21.99
C PHE A 21 0.89 11.49 -23.24
N ASP A 22 0.04 12.52 -23.21
CA ASP A 22 -0.21 13.45 -24.32
C ASP A 22 0.40 14.83 -24.02
N THR A 23 1.71 14.84 -23.76
CA THR A 23 2.47 16.06 -23.43
C THR A 23 3.80 16.10 -24.20
N ASP A 24 4.29 17.29 -24.52
CA ASP A 24 5.61 17.47 -25.14
C ASP A 24 6.73 16.91 -24.25
N GLU A 25 6.57 17.00 -22.92
CA GLU A 25 7.48 16.42 -21.94
C GLU A 25 7.54 14.89 -22.04
N TYR A 26 6.40 14.22 -22.23
CA TYR A 26 6.37 12.77 -22.44
C TYR A 26 7.05 12.40 -23.76
N VAL A 27 6.78 13.13 -24.84
CA VAL A 27 7.44 12.90 -26.15
C VAL A 27 8.96 13.03 -26.04
N ALA A 28 9.44 13.99 -25.24
CA ALA A 28 10.87 14.24 -25.06
C ALA A 28 11.57 13.26 -24.11
N SER A 29 10.90 12.82 -23.03
CA SER A 29 11.53 12.09 -21.93
C SER A 29 11.07 10.63 -21.77
N GLY A 30 9.91 10.27 -22.33
CA GLY A 30 9.22 9.01 -22.04
C GLY A 30 8.61 8.93 -20.63
N VAL A 31 8.67 10.01 -19.85
CA VAL A 31 8.11 10.07 -18.49
C VAL A 31 6.75 10.77 -18.55
N ALA A 32 5.70 10.09 -18.04
CA ALA A 32 4.37 10.65 -18.03
C ALA A 32 4.26 11.81 -17.04
N THR A 33 3.48 12.84 -17.39
CA THR A 33 3.24 14.02 -16.55
C THR A 33 1.96 13.83 -15.74
N PRO A 34 2.03 13.62 -14.41
CA PRO A 34 0.83 13.42 -13.60
C PRO A 34 -0.01 14.69 -13.49
N THR A 35 -1.31 14.52 -13.30
CA THR A 35 -2.28 15.61 -13.10
C THR A 35 -2.75 15.66 -11.65
N SER A 36 -3.11 16.84 -11.14
CA SER A 36 -3.59 16.97 -9.75
C SER A 36 -4.96 16.31 -9.55
N ASN A 37 -5.14 15.59 -8.45
CA ASN A 37 -6.43 15.03 -8.03
C ASN A 37 -7.12 15.97 -7.01
N PRO A 38 -8.16 16.73 -7.38
CA PRO A 38 -8.87 17.58 -6.43
C PRO A 38 -9.66 16.79 -5.38
N HIS A 39 -9.95 15.50 -5.62
CA HIS A 39 -10.71 14.62 -4.73
C HIS A 39 -9.83 13.64 -3.94
N SER A 40 -8.53 13.92 -3.83
CA SER A 40 -7.62 13.02 -3.14
C SER A 40 -7.95 12.84 -1.66
N TRP A 41 -7.79 11.62 -1.17
CA TRP A 41 -7.92 11.30 0.24
C TRP A 41 -6.86 11.98 1.11
N VAL A 42 -5.73 12.43 0.52
CA VAL A 42 -4.71 13.18 1.29
C VAL A 42 -5.22 14.53 1.80
N ASN A 43 -6.34 15.02 1.28
CA ASN A 43 -7.00 16.24 1.75
C ASN A 43 -7.59 16.09 3.17
N VAL A 44 -7.83 14.85 3.63
CA VAL A 44 -8.52 14.57 4.90
C VAL A 44 -7.77 13.60 5.81
N ALA A 45 -6.72 12.93 5.31
CA ALA A 45 -5.93 11.97 6.07
C ALA A 45 -4.48 11.90 5.56
N THR A 46 -3.57 11.40 6.39
CA THR A 46 -2.30 10.85 5.90
C THR A 46 -2.59 9.45 5.36
N VAL A 47 -2.31 9.22 4.07
CA VAL A 47 -2.59 7.94 3.40
C VAL A 47 -1.28 7.28 2.99
N CYS A 48 -1.17 5.98 3.23
CA CYS A 48 -0.01 5.16 2.89
C CYS A 48 -0.44 4.08 1.90
N ALA A 49 0.18 4.04 0.71
CA ALA A 49 0.07 2.91 -0.20
C ALA A 49 1.07 1.83 0.23
N PHE A 50 0.61 0.59 0.41
CA PHE A 50 1.44 -0.52 0.85
C PHE A 50 1.38 -1.66 -0.16
N ASP A 51 2.51 -1.95 -0.81
CA ASP A 51 2.62 -3.07 -1.73
C ASP A 51 2.83 -4.38 -0.97
N SER A 52 1.87 -5.30 -1.07
CA SER A 52 1.88 -6.56 -0.34
C SER A 52 1.12 -7.68 -1.07
N PRO A 53 1.52 -8.94 -0.88
CA PRO A 53 2.82 -9.38 -0.36
C PRO A 53 3.93 -9.21 -1.42
N PRO A 54 5.23 -9.22 -1.09
CA PRO A 54 6.26 -9.32 -2.11
C PRO A 54 6.06 -10.61 -2.95
N PRO A 55 6.26 -10.62 -4.28
CA PRO A 55 6.90 -9.59 -5.09
C PRO A 55 5.90 -8.60 -5.74
N MET A 56 4.83 -8.19 -5.05
CA MET A 56 3.86 -7.24 -5.57
C MET A 56 4.45 -5.82 -5.67
N GLY A 57 4.33 -5.18 -6.83
CA GLY A 57 4.78 -3.82 -7.05
C GLY A 57 6.28 -3.64 -6.79
N PHE A 58 6.65 -2.75 -5.88
CA PHE A 58 8.06 -2.55 -5.48
C PHE A 58 8.51 -3.40 -4.29
N SER A 59 7.64 -4.19 -3.69
CA SER A 59 8.02 -5.11 -2.62
C SER A 59 8.74 -6.33 -3.21
N PHE A 60 9.87 -6.74 -2.60
CA PHE A 60 10.70 -7.86 -3.05
C PHE A 60 11.24 -8.67 -1.87
N CYS A 61 11.69 -9.90 -2.12
CA CYS A 61 12.11 -10.82 -1.06
C CYS A 61 13.62 -10.91 -0.83
N THR A 62 14.43 -10.41 -1.76
CA THR A 62 15.89 -10.47 -1.70
C THR A 62 16.45 -9.06 -1.67
N ALA A 63 17.44 -8.79 -0.81
CA ALA A 63 18.04 -7.45 -0.66
C ALA A 63 18.56 -6.87 -1.98
N GLU A 64 18.91 -7.75 -2.94
CA GLU A 64 19.40 -7.42 -4.27
C GLU A 64 18.34 -6.80 -5.20
N GLY A 65 17.06 -6.76 -4.81
CA GLY A 65 15.99 -6.27 -5.68
C GLY A 65 15.69 -7.22 -6.85
N PRO A 66 14.84 -6.83 -7.82
CA PRO A 66 14.23 -7.80 -8.72
C PRO A 66 15.21 -8.42 -9.73
N SER A 67 15.52 -9.70 -9.53
CA SER A 67 15.46 -10.75 -10.55
C SER A 67 14.84 -12.01 -9.94
N ALA A 68 13.51 -12.03 -9.79
CA ALA A 68 12.85 -13.14 -9.12
C ALA A 68 11.40 -13.31 -9.63
N GLY A 69 11.03 -14.55 -10.02
CA GLY A 69 9.70 -14.86 -10.56
C GLY A 69 8.59 -14.85 -9.51
N LEU A 70 7.34 -15.14 -9.90
CA LEU A 70 6.15 -15.08 -9.02
C LEU A 70 6.26 -15.91 -7.73
N THR A 71 7.09 -16.96 -7.72
CA THR A 71 7.29 -17.87 -6.58
C THR A 71 8.60 -17.62 -5.82
N SER A 72 9.33 -16.57 -6.17
CA SER A 72 10.63 -16.23 -5.57
C SER A 72 10.59 -15.98 -4.07
N CYS A 73 9.44 -15.55 -3.58
CA CYS A 73 9.15 -15.26 -2.19
C CYS A 73 8.63 -16.45 -1.40
N GLY A 74 8.54 -17.63 -2.03
CA GLY A 74 7.82 -18.77 -1.50
C GLY A 74 6.30 -18.67 -1.72
N PRO A 75 5.54 -19.67 -1.27
CA PRO A 75 4.08 -19.66 -1.38
C PRO A 75 3.46 -18.69 -0.37
N TRP A 76 2.58 -17.81 -0.85
CA TRP A 76 1.72 -16.99 0.00
C TRP A 76 0.35 -17.65 0.19
N SER A 77 -0.13 -17.61 1.42
CA SER A 77 -1.55 -17.82 1.75
C SER A 77 -2.07 -16.57 2.42
N ASP A 78 -3.38 -16.36 2.44
CA ASP A 78 -3.94 -15.15 3.05
C ASP A 78 -3.51 -14.97 4.51
N SER A 79 -3.34 -16.08 5.25
CA SER A 79 -2.80 -16.09 6.60
C SER A 79 -1.34 -15.63 6.70
N THR A 80 -0.45 -16.10 5.81
CA THR A 80 0.97 -15.69 5.83
C THR A 80 1.13 -14.25 5.34
N VAL A 81 0.28 -13.79 4.43
CA VAL A 81 0.22 -12.39 3.98
C VAL A 81 -0.18 -11.47 5.14
N ALA A 82 -1.23 -11.82 5.88
CA ALA A 82 -1.69 -11.03 7.02
C ALA A 82 -0.63 -10.95 8.14
N ALA A 83 0.01 -12.08 8.47
CA ALA A 83 1.09 -12.11 9.45
C ALA A 83 2.30 -11.27 8.99
N GLY A 84 2.69 -11.39 7.72
CA GLY A 84 3.77 -10.59 7.14
C GLY A 84 3.46 -9.08 7.12
N ALA A 85 2.21 -8.70 6.79
CA ALA A 85 1.76 -7.32 6.87
C ALA A 85 1.85 -6.78 8.30
N ARG A 86 1.45 -7.56 9.31
CA ARG A 86 1.60 -7.18 10.72
C ARG A 86 3.05 -6.91 11.10
N GLU A 87 3.97 -7.79 10.73
CA GLU A 87 5.40 -7.59 11.02
C GLU A 87 5.93 -6.33 10.32
N ALA A 88 5.59 -6.14 9.04
CA ALA A 88 5.99 -4.95 8.29
C ALA A 88 5.46 -3.66 8.92
N PHE A 89 4.19 -3.62 9.35
CA PHE A 89 3.63 -2.46 10.02
C PHE A 89 4.18 -2.27 11.44
N GLY A 90 4.54 -3.37 12.12
CA GLY A 90 5.29 -3.33 13.37
C GLY A 90 6.58 -2.54 13.23
N SER A 91 7.44 -2.94 12.29
CA SER A 91 8.67 -2.21 11.96
C SER A 91 8.42 -0.81 11.40
N PHE A 92 7.35 -0.62 10.62
CA PHE A 92 6.97 0.69 10.10
C PHE A 92 6.74 1.69 11.24
N PHE A 93 5.94 1.31 12.24
CA PHE A 93 5.65 2.17 13.39
C PHE A 93 6.76 2.15 14.44
N SER A 94 7.63 1.14 14.47
CA SER A 94 8.70 1.11 15.48
C SER A 94 10.00 1.77 15.06
N ASP A 95 10.40 1.56 13.82
CA ASP A 95 11.74 1.85 13.34
C ASP A 95 11.73 2.99 12.33
N ALA A 96 10.74 3.00 11.41
CA ALA A 96 10.69 3.98 10.34
C ALA A 96 9.94 5.27 10.71
N PHE A 97 8.78 5.15 11.36
CA PHE A 97 7.89 6.27 11.70
C PHE A 97 7.37 6.19 13.16
N PRO A 98 8.26 6.17 14.16
CA PRO A 98 7.88 6.13 15.57
C PRO A 98 6.99 7.29 16.00
N GLU A 99 7.04 8.43 15.31
CA GLU A 99 6.21 9.62 15.54
C GLU A 99 4.77 9.48 15.04
N TRP A 100 4.43 8.39 14.36
CA TRP A 100 3.05 8.08 13.92
C TRP A 100 2.32 7.15 14.89
N ARG A 101 3.00 6.63 15.91
CA ARG A 101 2.36 5.98 17.05
C ARG A 101 1.35 6.91 17.72
N ASN A 102 0.37 6.32 18.39
CA ASN A 102 -0.75 6.98 19.08
C ASN A 102 -1.69 7.79 18.17
N ARG A 103 -1.56 7.67 16.85
CA ARG A 103 -2.52 8.21 15.89
C ARG A 103 -3.66 7.22 15.67
N ARG A 104 -4.81 7.75 15.22
CA ARG A 104 -5.90 6.89 14.75
C ARG A 104 -5.47 6.17 13.48
N PHE A 105 -5.52 4.85 13.50
CA PHE A 105 -5.10 4.01 12.37
C PHE A 105 -6.32 3.34 11.75
N TYR A 106 -6.39 3.36 10.42
CA TYR A 106 -7.48 2.76 9.66
C TYR A 106 -6.91 1.96 8.51
N LEU A 107 -7.57 0.86 8.16
CA LEU A 107 -7.25 0.07 6.98
C LEU A 107 -8.29 0.32 5.88
N ALA A 108 -7.84 0.38 4.64
CA ALA A 108 -8.73 0.45 3.48
C ALA A 108 -8.14 -0.37 2.34
N GLY A 109 -9.00 -0.97 1.51
CA GLY A 109 -8.59 -1.70 0.33
C GLY A 109 -9.76 -1.99 -0.60
N GLU A 110 -9.47 -2.50 -1.78
CA GLU A 110 -10.46 -2.83 -2.81
C GLU A 110 -10.30 -4.27 -3.31
N SER A 111 -11.40 -4.84 -3.82
CA SER A 111 -11.41 -6.12 -4.52
C SER A 111 -10.90 -7.26 -3.61
N TYR A 112 -9.83 -7.95 -3.97
CA TYR A 112 -9.26 -9.03 -3.15
C TYR A 112 -8.72 -8.54 -1.79
N ALA A 113 -8.54 -7.23 -1.61
CA ALA A 113 -8.28 -6.67 -0.29
C ALA A 113 -9.46 -6.87 0.68
N GLY A 114 -10.65 -7.26 0.19
CA GLY A 114 -11.73 -7.81 1.01
C GLY A 114 -11.35 -9.06 1.81
N MET A 115 -10.31 -9.79 1.40
CA MET A 115 -9.66 -10.83 2.21
C MET A 115 -8.53 -10.26 3.07
N TYR A 116 -7.67 -9.42 2.48
CA TYR A 116 -6.46 -8.94 3.16
C TYR A 116 -6.75 -7.99 4.33
N VAL A 117 -7.66 -7.03 4.16
CA VAL A 117 -7.95 -6.00 5.17
C VAL A 117 -8.54 -6.62 6.44
N PRO A 118 -9.57 -7.50 6.39
CA PRO A 118 -10.09 -8.13 7.61
C PRO A 118 -9.09 -9.06 8.28
N LEU A 119 -8.33 -9.86 7.51
CA LEU A 119 -7.32 -10.76 8.09
C LEU A 119 -6.17 -9.99 8.71
N PHE A 120 -5.79 -8.86 8.13
CA PHE A 120 -4.79 -7.99 8.75
C PHE A 120 -5.33 -7.32 10.01
N ALA A 121 -6.59 -6.86 10.00
CA ALA A 121 -7.23 -6.35 11.21
C ALA A 121 -7.25 -7.41 12.34
N GLU A 122 -7.60 -8.66 12.01
CA GLU A 122 -7.53 -9.81 12.94
C GLU A 122 -6.11 -9.99 13.50
N GLN A 123 -5.08 -9.99 12.64
CA GLN A 123 -3.69 -10.11 13.08
C GLN A 123 -3.24 -8.99 14.01
N ILE A 124 -3.69 -7.75 13.81
CA ILE A 124 -3.41 -6.63 14.73
C ILE A 124 -4.15 -6.83 16.06
N MET A 125 -5.38 -7.33 16.05
CA MET A 125 -6.15 -7.57 17.28
C MET A 125 -5.54 -8.69 18.13
N ASP A 126 -5.11 -9.78 17.48
CA ASP A 126 -4.49 -10.93 18.15
C ASP A 126 -3.04 -10.65 18.58
N ASN A 127 -2.29 -9.90 17.75
CA ASN A 127 -0.90 -9.53 17.99
C ASN A 127 -0.72 -8.01 17.90
N PRO A 128 -1.15 -7.25 18.94
CA PRO A 128 -1.11 -5.79 18.93
C PRO A 128 0.26 -5.22 18.57
N ILE A 129 0.25 -4.16 17.76
CA ILE A 129 1.42 -3.33 17.54
C ILE A 129 1.45 -2.29 18.67
N PRO A 130 2.54 -2.17 19.45
CA PRO A 130 2.62 -1.22 20.55
C PRO A 130 2.30 0.21 20.12
N ASP A 131 1.46 0.89 20.90
CA ASP A 131 1.02 2.26 20.68
C ASP A 131 0.30 2.51 19.33
N VAL A 132 -0.24 1.47 18.68
CA VAL A 132 -1.05 1.59 17.47
C VAL A 132 -2.46 1.09 17.76
N THR A 133 -3.44 1.97 17.58
CA THR A 133 -4.85 1.64 17.78
C THR A 133 -5.56 1.55 16.44
N LEU A 134 -5.98 0.34 16.05
CA LEU A 134 -6.84 0.16 14.88
C LEU A 134 -8.25 0.67 15.22
N ASN A 135 -8.70 1.72 14.53
CA ASN A 135 -9.98 2.38 14.77
C ASN A 135 -11.10 1.93 13.81
N GLY A 136 -10.76 1.22 12.73
CA GLY A 136 -11.73 0.70 11.78
C GLY A 136 -11.10 0.32 10.46
N TRP A 137 -11.91 -0.28 9.59
CA TRP A 137 -11.49 -0.64 8.24
C TRP A 137 -12.64 -0.51 7.24
N ALA A 138 -12.31 -0.37 5.96
CA ALA A 138 -13.25 -0.28 4.85
C ALA A 138 -12.78 -1.13 3.66
N VAL A 139 -13.74 -1.69 2.91
CA VAL A 139 -13.48 -2.44 1.68
C VAL A 139 -14.39 -1.89 0.57
N GLY A 140 -13.78 -1.55 -0.57
CA GLY A 140 -14.45 -1.18 -1.82
C GLY A 140 -14.40 -2.30 -2.85
N ASP A 141 -15.20 -2.17 -3.92
CA ASP A 141 -15.33 -3.15 -5.01
C ASP A 141 -14.54 -2.75 -6.25
#